data_AF-A0AA91TVC0-F1
#
_entry.id   AF-A0AA91TVC0-F1
#
_cell.length_a   1.000
_cell.length_b   1.000
_cell.length_c   1.000
_cell.angle_alpha   90.00
_cell.angle_beta   90.00
_cell.angle_gamma   90.00
#
_symmetry.space_group_name_H-M   'P 1'
#
loop_
_entity.id
_entity.type
_entity.pdbx_description
1 polymer ?
#
loop_
_entity_poly.entity_id
_entity_poly.type
_entity_poly.pdbx_seq_one_letter_code
_entity_poly.pdbx_strand_id
1 'polypeptide(L)' 'MEQFDKDKIYDYSEYPDKNAGRCDQCNNSHFENSIKNGKLFRKCRQCGMTKSI' A
#
# COMPACT_ATOMS: atom_id res chain seq x y z
N MET A 1 -3.92 14.12 -10.44
CA MET A 1 -3.61 12.78 -9.91
C MET A 1 -2.53 12.95 -8.87
N GLU A 2 -2.84 12.69 -7.60
CA GLU A 2 -1.81 12.62 -6.55
C GLU A 2 -0.90 11.42 -6.87
N GLN A 3 0.36 11.72 -7.22
CA GLN A 3 1.37 10.69 -7.45
C GLN A 3 1.95 10.28 -6.10
N PHE A 4 1.53 9.13 -5.59
CA PHE A 4 2.27 8.47 -4.52
C PHE A 4 3.55 7.89 -5.11
N ASP A 5 4.62 8.00 -4.33
CA ASP A 5 5.94 7.53 -4.70
C ASP A 5 5.98 6.01 -4.61
N LYS A 6 6.32 5.34 -5.72
CA LYS A 6 6.31 3.87 -5.80
C LYS A 6 7.45 3.23 -5.01
N ASP A 7 8.50 3.99 -4.77
CA ASP A 7 9.69 3.58 -4.01
C ASP A 7 9.55 3.86 -2.51
N LYS A 8 8.49 4.55 -2.08
CA LYS A 8 8.24 4.82 -0.67
C LYS A 8 7.32 3.75 -0.08
N ILE A 9 7.71 3.24 1.08
CA ILE A 9 6.85 2.39 1.92
C ILE A 9 6.13 3.31 2.91
N TYR A 10 4.80 3.24 2.94
CA TYR A 10 3.97 4.02 3.86
C TYR A 10 3.58 3.15 5.06
N ASP A 11 3.73 3.65 6.28
CA ASP A 11 3.24 2.93 7.46
C ASP A 11 1.72 3.10 7.56
N TYR A 12 0.98 1.99 7.73
CA TYR A 12 -0.47 2.01 7.84
C TYR A 12 -0.94 2.78 9.08
N SER A 13 -0.13 2.85 10.13
CA SER A 13 -0.44 3.61 11.35
C SER A 13 -0.41 5.12 11.10
N GLU A 14 0.49 5.58 10.22
CA GLU A 14 0.59 6.99 9.83
C GLU A 14 -0.37 7.35 8.69
N TYR A 15 -0.59 6.42 7.75
CA TYR A 15 -1.40 6.59 6.56
C TYR A 15 -2.39 5.42 6.41
N PRO A 16 -3.44 5.36 7.25
CA PRO A 16 -4.47 4.33 7.12
C PRO A 16 -5.14 4.40 5.76
N ASP A 17 -5.68 3.27 5.29
CA ASP A 17 -6.44 3.24 4.04
C ASP A 17 -7.64 4.20 4.13
N LYS A 18 -7.78 5.14 3.18
CA LYS A 18 -8.96 6.01 3.10
C LYS A 18 -10.22 5.18 2.87
N ASN A 19 -10.09 4.10 2.09
CA ASN A 19 -11.11 3.09 1.85
C ASN A 19 -10.50 1.72 2.14
N ALA A 20 -11.00 1.04 3.18
CA ALA A 20 -10.49 -0.25 3.60
C ALA A 20 -10.44 -1.25 2.43
N GLY A 21 -9.27 -1.82 2.17
CA GLY A 21 -9.11 -2.81 1.11
C GLY A 21 -9.02 -2.23 -0.30
N ARG A 22 -8.79 -0.92 -0.45
CA ARG A 22 -8.58 -0.24 -1.72
C ARG A 22 -7.30 0.58 -1.67
N CYS A 23 -6.57 0.61 -2.79
CA CYS A 23 -5.34 1.37 -2.88
C CYS A 23 -5.67 2.86 -2.94
N ASP A 24 -5.10 3.68 -2.07
CA ASP A 24 -5.38 5.12 -2.03
C ASP A 24 -5.00 5.86 -3.32
N GLN A 25 -4.08 5.31 -4.11
CA GLN A 25 -3.60 5.94 -5.34
C GLN A 25 -4.43 5.59 -6.59
N CYS A 26 -4.87 4.33 -6.73
CA CYS A 26 -5.55 3.85 -7.95
C CYS A 26 -6.87 3.15 -7.71
N ASN A 27 -7.34 3.11 -6.45
CA ASN A 27 -8.57 2.44 -6.02
C ASN A 27 -8.64 0.95 -6.37
N ASN A 28 -7.50 0.32 -6.65
CA ASN A 28 -7.43 -1.11 -6.94
C ASN A 28 -7.65 -1.95 -5.67
N SER A 29 -8.24 -3.13 -5.84
CA SER A 29 -8.46 -4.12 -4.79
C SER A 29 -7.40 -5.22 -4.76
N HIS A 30 -6.58 -5.34 -5.82
CA HIS A 30 -5.58 -6.39 -5.94
C HIS A 30 -4.23 -5.97 -5.37
N PHE A 31 -3.79 -6.70 -4.35
CA PHE A 31 -2.53 -6.47 -3.67
C PHE A 31 -1.70 -7.75 -3.61
N GLU A 32 -0.40 -7.55 -3.55
CA GLU A 32 0.59 -8.55 -3.24
C GLU A 32 1.06 -8.35 -1.81
N ASN A 33 1.07 -9.43 -1.04
CA ASN A 33 1.39 -9.41 0.38
C ASN A 33 2.77 -10.04 0.55
N SER A 34 3.65 -9.39 1.29
CA SER A 34 4.99 -9.89 1.59
C SER A 34 5.27 -9.72 3.08
N ILE A 35 5.80 -10.74 3.74
CA ILE A 35 6.16 -10.65 5.16
C ILE A 35 7.68 -10.49 5.23
N LYS A 36 8.15 -9.45 5.91
CA LYS A 36 9.59 -9.23 6.13
C LYS A 36 9.80 -8.75 7.56
N ASN A 37 10.68 -9.44 8.28
CA ASN A 37 11.01 -9.11 9.67
C ASN A 37 9.78 -8.99 10.60
N GLY A 38 8.78 -9.87 10.42
CA GLY A 38 7.54 -9.86 11.20
C GLY A 38 6.53 -8.76 10.84
N LYS A 39 6.84 -7.89 9.86
CA LYS A 39 5.91 -6.86 9.34
C LYS A 39 5.28 -7.31 8.02
N LEU A 40 4.03 -6.92 7.79
CA LEU A 40 3.30 -7.25 6.58
C LEU A 40 3.37 -6.08 5.59
N PHE A 41 3.98 -6.29 4.44
CA PHE A 41 4.02 -5.32 3.35
C PHE A 41 2.94 -5.64 2.34
N ARG A 42 2.04 -4.70 2.10
CA ARG A 42 0.96 -4.77 1.13
C ARG A 42 1.28 -3.88 -0.05
N LYS A 43 1.64 -4.47 -1.18
CA LYS A 43 1.98 -3.78 -2.43
C LYS A 43 0.82 -3.84 -3.43
N CYS A 44 0.37 -2.70 -3.95
CA CYS A 44 -0.65 -2.68 -4.99
C CYS A 44 -0.09 -3.21 -6.31
N ARG A 45 -0.77 -4.18 -6.92
CA ARG A 45 -0.34 -4.78 -8.20
C ARG A 45 -0.49 -3.86 -9.41
N GLN A 46 -1.30 -2.81 -9.29
CA GLN A 46 -1.57 -1.89 -10.40
C GLN A 46 -0.63 -0.68 -10.39
N CYS A 47 -0.48 0.01 -9.26
CA CYS A 47 0.35 1.21 -9.18
C CYS A 47 1.73 0.98 -8.53
N GLY A 48 1.92 -0.11 -7.78
CA GLY A 48 3.17 -0.41 -7.07
C GLY A 48 3.29 0.17 -5.67
N MET A 49 2.31 0.97 -5.21
CA MET A 49 2.28 1.56 -3.86
C MET A 49 2.39 0.47 -2.80
N THR A 50 3.31 0.61 -1.85
CA THR A 50 3.53 -0.37 -0.79
C THR A 50 3.21 0.23 0.57
N LYS A 51 2.40 -0.46 1.37
CA LYS A 51 2.13 -0.13 2.77
C LYS A 51 2.70 -1.18 3.71
N SER A 52 3.29 -0.75 4.82
CA SER A 52 3.64 -1.62 5.95
C SER A 52 2.47 -1.63 6.93
N ILE A 53 1.91 -2.81 7.17
CA ILE A 53 0.88 -3.11 8.16
C ILE A 53 1.54 -3.81 9.34
#